data_AF-A0A5D2X121-F1
#
_entry.id   AF-A0A5D2X121-F1
#
_cell.length_a   1.000
_cell.length_b   1.000
_cell.length_c   1.000
_cell.angle_alpha   90.00
_cell.angle_beta   90.00
_cell.angle_gamma   90.00
#
_symmetry.space_group_name_H-M   'P 1'
#
loop_
_entity.id
_entity.type
_entity.pdbx_description
1 polymer ?
#
loop_
_entity_poly.entity_id
_entity_poly.type
_entity_poly.pdbx_seq_one_letter_code
_entity_poly.pdbx_strand_id
1 'polypeptide(L)'
;MERNGDLLEAPITLDMSQALMIPVMSSCSLLLMFYLFSSVSQLLTAFTAIASVSSLFFWLSPHVAYLKSQFGFADPYLSQCCSKSFTRIQGLLLLACIFIVATWLVSGHWILNNFLGISLCVAFVSHVRLPNIKICAMFLVCLFVYDIFWVFFSERFFGANVMSLPGLQFITKMLELPVKIVFPRNLWGGASPAGNTADFMILGLGDMAIPAMLLALVLCFDHRNSSDTVNLLDLHSLKGNNYIWYALPGYAIGLVTSLTAGILTHSPQPALLYQVPSTLGPIFFISWLRKDLAELWEGTMPNLNDKSRQIEL
;
A
#
# COMPACT_ATOMS: atom_id res chain seq x y z
N MET A 1 26.16 -20.80 -10.61
CA MET A 1 25.12 -20.71 -11.65
C MET A 1 23.81 -20.34 -10.96
N GLU A 2 23.67 -19.08 -10.55
CA GLU A 2 22.45 -18.54 -9.89
C GLU A 2 22.31 -17.05 -10.21
N ARG A 3 22.63 -16.68 -11.45
CA ARG A 3 22.49 -15.32 -11.98
C ARG A 3 21.49 -15.36 -13.13
N ASN A 4 20.23 -15.66 -12.83
CA ASN A 4 19.11 -15.55 -13.79
C ASN A 4 17.72 -15.54 -13.12
N GLY A 5 17.62 -15.21 -11.83
CA GLY A 5 16.34 -15.04 -11.12
C GLY A 5 15.83 -13.59 -11.09
N ASP A 6 16.70 -12.60 -11.28
CA ASP A 6 16.41 -11.20 -10.91
C ASP A 6 15.92 -10.31 -12.06
N LEU A 7 15.63 -10.88 -13.24
CA LEU A 7 15.23 -10.12 -14.44
C LEU A 7 13.72 -10.17 -14.73
N LEU A 8 12.90 -10.76 -13.86
CA LEU A 8 11.49 -11.02 -14.14
C LEU A 8 10.59 -10.33 -13.11
N GLU A 9 10.01 -9.21 -13.57
CA GLU A 9 9.22 -8.20 -12.85
C GLU A 9 10.06 -7.09 -12.20
N ALA A 10 10.69 -6.26 -13.04
CA ALA A 10 11.23 -4.99 -12.59
C ALA A 10 10.11 -4.19 -11.90
N PRO A 11 10.25 -3.84 -10.61
CA PRO A 11 9.24 -3.08 -9.91
C PRO A 11 9.07 -1.72 -10.60
N ILE A 12 7.83 -1.23 -10.64
CA ILE A 12 7.55 0.06 -11.26
C ILE A 12 8.18 1.12 -10.36
N THR A 13 9.27 1.70 -10.84
CA THR A 13 9.93 2.81 -10.16
C THR A 13 9.14 4.07 -10.43
N LEU A 14 8.72 4.71 -9.36
CA LEU A 14 7.88 5.89 -9.45
C LEU A 14 8.78 7.12 -9.56
N ASP A 15 8.74 7.77 -10.72
CA ASP A 15 9.51 9.00 -10.96
C ASP A 15 8.78 10.24 -10.39
N MET A 16 9.50 11.34 -10.22
CA MET A 16 8.95 12.62 -9.71
C MET A 16 7.74 13.09 -10.53
N SER A 17 7.83 12.95 -11.85
CA SER A 17 6.75 13.32 -12.78
C SER A 17 5.49 12.49 -12.55
N GLN A 18 5.67 11.17 -12.35
CA GLN A 18 4.59 10.23 -12.08
C GLN A 18 3.97 10.46 -10.69
N ALA A 19 4.80 10.76 -9.68
CA ALA A 19 4.36 11.07 -8.32
C ALA A 19 3.42 12.27 -8.29
N LEU A 20 3.72 13.30 -9.08
CA LEU A 20 2.89 14.51 -9.17
C LEU A 20 1.63 14.30 -10.02
N MET A 21 1.70 13.43 -11.03
CA MET A 21 0.54 13.11 -11.87
C MET A 21 -0.54 12.36 -11.10
N ILE A 22 -0.17 11.54 -10.10
CA ILE A 22 -1.12 10.69 -9.35
C ILE A 22 -2.20 11.52 -8.62
N PRO A 23 -1.88 12.54 -7.79
CA PRO A 23 -2.90 13.39 -7.17
C PRO A 23 -3.79 14.14 -8.18
N VAL A 24 -3.22 14.54 -9.32
CA VAL A 24 -3.97 15.24 -10.39
C VAL A 24 -4.97 14.29 -11.06
N MET A 25 -4.54 13.08 -11.42
CA MET A 25 -5.42 12.06 -11.99
C MET A 25 -6.48 11.60 -10.99
N SER A 26 -6.11 11.49 -9.70
CA SER A 26 -7.05 11.19 -8.62
C SER A 26 -8.11 12.29 -8.48
N SER A 27 -7.71 13.57 -8.55
CA SER A 27 -8.64 14.71 -8.55
C SER A 27 -9.63 14.67 -9.71
N CYS A 28 -9.14 14.36 -10.91
CA CYS A 28 -9.98 14.21 -12.10
C CYS A 28 -10.98 13.04 -11.93
N SER A 29 -10.51 11.89 -11.46
CA SER A 29 -11.34 10.72 -11.19
C SER A 29 -12.41 10.98 -10.13
N LEU A 30 -12.07 11.71 -9.07
CA LEU A 30 -13.00 12.06 -7.98
C LEU A 30 -14.10 13.01 -8.48
N LEU A 31 -13.76 14.00 -9.30
CA LEU A 31 -14.76 14.85 -9.97
C LEU A 31 -15.64 14.06 -10.93
N LEU A 32 -15.05 13.13 -11.69
CA LEU A 32 -15.78 12.27 -12.61
C LEU A 32 -16.73 11.34 -11.84
N MET A 33 -16.34 10.85 -10.67
CA MET A 33 -17.21 10.11 -9.76
C MET A 33 -18.35 10.99 -9.20
N PHE A 34 -18.09 12.25 -8.89
CA PHE A 34 -19.11 13.19 -8.43
C PHE A 34 -20.21 13.42 -9.48
N TYR A 35 -19.85 13.55 -10.76
CA TYR A 35 -20.82 13.78 -11.84
C TYR A 35 -21.41 12.51 -12.46
N LEU A 36 -20.63 11.44 -12.61
CA LEU A 36 -20.99 10.19 -13.31
C LEU A 36 -20.96 8.98 -12.38
N PHE A 37 -21.56 9.12 -11.20
CA PHE A 37 -21.45 8.15 -10.12
C PHE A 37 -21.77 6.70 -10.54
N SER A 38 -22.87 6.47 -11.25
CA SER A 38 -23.33 5.12 -11.60
C SER A 38 -22.37 4.37 -12.54
N SER A 39 -21.75 5.06 -13.49
CA SER A 39 -20.85 4.42 -14.47
C SER A 39 -19.46 4.21 -13.90
N VAL A 40 -18.94 5.19 -13.15
CA VAL A 40 -17.58 5.13 -12.56
C VAL A 40 -17.50 4.09 -11.46
N SER A 41 -18.54 3.97 -10.62
CA SER A 41 -18.57 2.98 -9.53
C SER A 41 -18.51 1.55 -10.05
N GLN A 42 -19.27 1.23 -11.11
CA GLN A 42 -19.24 -0.10 -11.75
C GLN A 42 -17.87 -0.39 -12.36
N LEU A 43 -17.28 0.60 -13.03
CA LEU A 43 -15.93 0.49 -13.61
C LEU A 43 -14.88 0.25 -12.53
N LEU A 44 -14.94 0.99 -11.42
CA LEU A 44 -14.03 0.85 -10.29
C LEU A 44 -14.16 -0.54 -9.64
N THR A 45 -15.38 -1.05 -9.46
CA THR A 45 -15.61 -2.41 -8.95
C THR A 45 -15.06 -3.48 -9.88
N ALA A 46 -15.24 -3.34 -11.20
CA ALA A 46 -14.68 -4.27 -12.17
C ALA A 46 -13.15 -4.30 -12.14
N PHE A 47 -12.50 -3.13 -12.16
CA PHE A 47 -11.04 -3.04 -12.04
C PHE A 47 -10.53 -3.58 -10.71
N THR A 48 -11.23 -3.26 -9.61
CA THR A 48 -10.86 -3.73 -8.28
C THR A 48 -11.00 -5.25 -8.17
N ALA A 49 -12.02 -5.87 -8.77
CA ALA A 49 -12.17 -7.32 -8.80
C ALA A 49 -11.00 -7.99 -9.54
N ILE A 50 -10.62 -7.46 -10.70
CA ILE A 50 -9.47 -7.96 -11.49
C ILE A 50 -8.16 -7.79 -10.71
N ALA A 51 -7.95 -6.61 -10.11
CA ALA A 51 -6.80 -6.32 -9.26
C ALA A 51 -6.76 -7.24 -8.03
N SER A 52 -7.91 -7.56 -7.44
CA SER A 52 -8.00 -8.46 -6.28
C SER A 52 -7.64 -9.91 -6.63
N VAL A 53 -8.09 -10.41 -7.79
CA VAL A 53 -7.71 -11.75 -8.26
C VAL A 53 -6.20 -11.84 -8.48
N SER A 54 -5.61 -10.85 -9.16
CA SER A 54 -4.16 -10.80 -9.41
C SER A 54 -3.34 -10.66 -8.12
N SER A 55 -3.80 -9.81 -7.20
CA SER A 55 -3.16 -9.61 -5.89
C SER A 55 -3.19 -10.86 -5.01
N LEU A 56 -4.34 -11.55 -4.95
CA LEU A 56 -4.46 -12.82 -4.22
C LEU A 56 -3.57 -13.91 -4.82
N PHE A 57 -3.52 -14.00 -6.15
CA PHE A 57 -2.66 -14.96 -6.83
C PHE A 57 -1.19 -14.70 -6.49
N PHE A 58 -0.74 -13.44 -6.54
CA PHE A 58 0.62 -13.06 -6.15
C PHE A 58 0.93 -13.43 -4.69
N TRP A 59 0.01 -13.14 -3.77
CA TRP A 59 0.18 -13.42 -2.34
C TRP A 59 0.21 -14.92 -2.00
N LEU A 60 -0.64 -15.73 -2.65
CA LEU A 60 -0.73 -17.18 -2.40
C LEU A 60 0.31 -18.01 -3.15
N SER A 61 0.86 -17.51 -4.26
CA SER A 61 1.87 -18.19 -5.08
C SER A 61 3.07 -18.73 -4.27
N PRO A 62 3.75 -17.94 -3.40
CA PRO A 62 4.87 -18.45 -2.61
C PRO A 62 4.44 -19.51 -1.58
N HIS A 63 3.24 -19.40 -1.00
CA HIS A 63 2.72 -20.40 -0.07
C HIS A 63 2.46 -21.74 -0.76
N VAL A 64 1.92 -21.70 -1.98
CA VAL A 64 1.68 -22.89 -2.79
C VAL A 64 3.01 -23.53 -3.24
N ALA A 65 4.02 -22.72 -3.58
CA ALA A 65 5.36 -23.22 -3.89
C ALA A 65 6.02 -23.91 -2.67
N TYR A 66 5.88 -23.32 -1.48
CA TYR A 66 6.36 -23.91 -0.24
C TYR A 66 5.65 -25.24 0.09
N LEU A 67 4.32 -25.28 0.01
CA LEU A 67 3.54 -26.51 0.22
C LEU A 67 3.90 -27.60 -0.81
N LYS A 68 4.10 -27.22 -2.07
CA LYS A 68 4.57 -28.14 -3.12
C LYS A 68 5.93 -28.74 -2.76
N SER A 69 6.87 -27.94 -2.29
CA SER A 69 8.21 -28.40 -1.88
C SER A 69 8.15 -29.34 -0.69
N GLN A 70 7.21 -29.14 0.25
CA GLN A 70 7.05 -30.02 1.41
C GLN A 70 6.37 -31.35 1.08
N PHE A 71 5.32 -31.33 0.24
CA PHE A 71 4.53 -32.53 -0.06
C PHE A 71 5.02 -33.32 -1.27
N GLY A 72 6.00 -32.82 -2.03
CA GLY A 72 6.65 -33.57 -3.11
C GLY A 72 5.72 -33.92 -4.28
N PHE A 73 4.70 -33.09 -4.55
CA PHE A 73 3.78 -33.33 -5.65
C PHE A 73 4.51 -33.21 -7.01
N ALA A 74 4.60 -34.32 -7.73
CA ALA A 74 5.06 -34.37 -9.12
C ALA A 74 3.95 -33.85 -10.04
N ASP A 75 4.13 -32.67 -10.63
CA ASP A 75 3.16 -32.11 -11.56
C ASP A 75 3.54 -32.43 -13.02
N PRO A 76 2.62 -32.99 -13.82
CA PRO A 76 2.74 -32.99 -15.27
C PRO A 76 2.49 -31.57 -15.81
N TYR A 77 3.42 -31.07 -16.62
CA TYR A 77 3.34 -29.77 -17.30
C TYR A 77 2.11 -29.73 -18.22
N LEU A 78 1.22 -28.73 -18.06
CA LEU A 78 -0.07 -28.69 -18.76
C LEU A 78 0.00 -28.08 -20.17
N SER A 79 0.89 -27.14 -20.42
CA SER A 79 1.15 -26.61 -21.77
C SER A 79 2.35 -25.67 -21.78
N GLN A 80 3.19 -25.80 -22.82
CA GLN A 80 4.27 -24.87 -23.11
C GLN A 80 3.80 -23.94 -24.22
N CYS A 81 3.03 -22.91 -23.87
CA CYS A 81 2.71 -21.83 -24.80
C CYS A 81 2.93 -20.49 -24.10
N CYS A 82 3.78 -19.65 -24.70
CA CYS A 82 4.26 -18.36 -24.21
C CYS A 82 5.16 -18.40 -22.96
N SER A 83 6.42 -18.82 -23.13
CA SER A 83 7.62 -18.53 -22.30
C SER A 83 7.59 -18.74 -20.76
N LYS A 84 6.45 -19.03 -20.13
CA LYS A 84 6.30 -19.40 -18.72
C LYS A 84 5.56 -20.73 -18.65
N SER A 85 6.15 -21.70 -17.97
CA SER A 85 5.52 -23.01 -17.72
C SER A 85 4.35 -22.83 -16.74
N PHE A 86 3.12 -22.84 -17.24
CA PHE A 86 1.92 -22.80 -16.41
C PHE A 86 1.66 -24.18 -15.79
N THR A 87 1.82 -24.28 -14.47
CA THR A 87 1.65 -25.56 -13.75
C THR A 87 0.17 -25.80 -13.45
N ARG A 88 -0.32 -27.05 -13.44
CA ARG A 88 -1.72 -27.37 -13.08
C ARG A 88 -2.15 -26.76 -11.75
N ILE A 89 -1.25 -26.75 -10.77
CA ILE A 89 -1.48 -26.17 -9.45
C ILE A 89 -1.69 -24.64 -9.54
N GLN A 90 -0.96 -23.92 -10.40
CA GLN A 90 -1.16 -22.48 -10.62
C GLN A 90 -2.52 -22.19 -11.26
N GLY A 91 -3.00 -23.06 -12.15
CA GLY A 91 -4.35 -23.00 -12.70
C GLY A 91 -5.44 -23.18 -11.65
N LEU A 92 -5.29 -24.19 -10.77
CA LEU A 92 -6.21 -24.42 -9.66
C LEU A 92 -6.21 -23.25 -8.66
N LEU A 93 -5.03 -22.69 -8.36
CA LEU A 93 -4.92 -21.51 -7.51
C LEU A 93 -5.65 -20.30 -8.11
N LEU A 94 -5.47 -20.06 -9.42
CA LEU A 94 -6.16 -18.97 -10.11
C LEU A 94 -7.69 -19.13 -10.05
N LEU A 95 -8.19 -20.35 -10.28
CA LEU A 95 -9.62 -20.66 -10.15
C LEU A 95 -10.13 -20.43 -8.72
N ALA A 96 -9.35 -20.83 -7.70
CA ALA A 96 -9.69 -20.58 -6.31
C ALA A 96 -9.73 -19.07 -5.99
N CYS A 97 -8.78 -18.28 -6.51
CA CYS A 97 -8.79 -16.83 -6.35
C CYS A 97 -10.01 -16.18 -7.00
N ILE A 98 -10.37 -16.60 -8.22
CA ILE A 98 -11.58 -16.14 -8.91
C ILE A 98 -12.83 -16.49 -8.10
N PHE A 99 -12.90 -17.69 -7.53
CA PHE A 99 -14.03 -18.11 -6.69
C PHE A 99 -14.14 -17.26 -5.41
N ILE A 100 -13.02 -16.97 -4.73
CA ILE A 100 -13.02 -16.10 -3.53
C ILE A 100 -13.50 -14.69 -3.88
N VAL A 101 -13.06 -14.11 -5.00
CA VAL A 101 -13.53 -12.78 -5.43
C VAL A 101 -14.99 -12.81 -5.86
N ALA A 102 -15.45 -13.85 -6.56
CA ALA A 102 -16.85 -14.01 -6.93
C ALA A 102 -17.77 -14.16 -5.70
N THR A 103 -17.35 -14.95 -4.70
CA THR A 103 -18.09 -15.06 -3.44
C THR A 103 -18.13 -13.73 -2.70
N TRP A 104 -17.05 -12.94 -2.69
CA TRP A 104 -17.08 -11.57 -2.14
C TRP A 104 -18.08 -10.67 -2.89
N LEU A 105 -18.09 -10.67 -4.23
CA LEU A 105 -19.02 -9.88 -5.04
C LEU A 105 -20.50 -10.18 -4.77
N VAL A 106 -20.82 -11.45 -4.48
CA VAL A 106 -22.21 -11.86 -4.19
C VAL A 106 -22.58 -11.60 -2.73
N SER A 107 -21.65 -11.83 -1.82
CA SER A 107 -21.97 -11.96 -0.40
C SER A 107 -21.65 -10.74 0.46
N GLY A 108 -20.79 -9.82 0.00
CA GLY A 108 -20.53 -8.56 0.71
C GLY A 108 -19.96 -8.73 2.13
N HIS A 109 -19.39 -9.89 2.46
CA HIS A 109 -18.92 -10.12 3.82
C HIS A 109 -17.72 -9.23 4.14
N TRP A 110 -17.83 -8.46 5.22
CA TRP A 110 -16.77 -7.55 5.71
C TRP A 110 -15.41 -8.24 5.91
N ILE A 111 -15.41 -9.52 6.32
CA ILE A 111 -14.18 -10.32 6.49
C ILE A 111 -13.48 -10.53 5.15
N LEU A 112 -14.24 -10.94 4.13
CA LEU A 112 -13.71 -11.15 2.78
C LEU A 112 -13.24 -9.83 2.18
N ASN A 113 -14.00 -8.75 2.41
CA ASN A 113 -13.61 -7.39 1.99
C ASN A 113 -12.26 -6.97 2.60
N ASN A 114 -12.07 -7.16 3.91
CA ASN A 114 -10.81 -6.83 4.58
C ASN A 114 -9.65 -7.72 4.10
N PHE A 115 -9.90 -9.00 3.88
CA PHE A 115 -8.90 -9.93 3.37
C PHE A 115 -8.44 -9.55 1.96
N LEU A 116 -9.37 -9.22 1.06
CA LEU A 116 -9.08 -8.69 -0.27
C LEU A 116 -8.39 -7.33 -0.22
N GLY A 117 -8.76 -6.47 0.73
CA GLY A 117 -8.10 -5.19 0.93
C GLY A 117 -6.63 -5.35 1.35
N ILE A 118 -6.34 -6.22 2.31
CA ILE A 118 -4.96 -6.48 2.75
C ILE A 118 -4.13 -7.06 1.60
N SER A 119 -4.67 -8.00 0.82
CA SER A 119 -3.92 -8.57 -0.32
C SER A 119 -3.63 -7.51 -1.40
N LEU A 120 -4.59 -6.62 -1.68
CA LEU A 120 -4.40 -5.49 -2.59
C LEU A 120 -3.36 -4.49 -2.05
N CYS A 121 -3.35 -4.22 -0.74
CA CYS A 121 -2.34 -3.38 -0.10
C CYS A 121 -0.93 -3.96 -0.29
N VAL A 122 -0.75 -5.25 0.01
CA VAL A 122 0.53 -5.94 -0.10
C VAL A 122 1.02 -5.98 -1.54
N ALA A 123 0.14 -6.29 -2.49
CA ALA A 123 0.48 -6.27 -3.91
C ALA A 123 0.89 -4.86 -4.38
N PHE A 124 0.17 -3.83 -3.94
CA PHE A 124 0.51 -2.45 -4.26
C PHE A 124 1.90 -2.04 -3.72
N VAL A 125 2.19 -2.31 -2.44
CA VAL A 125 3.50 -2.01 -1.82
C VAL A 125 4.63 -2.81 -2.50
N SER A 126 4.34 -4.03 -2.97
CA SER A 126 5.33 -4.86 -3.67
C SER A 126 5.66 -4.34 -5.07
N HIS A 127 4.65 -3.97 -5.85
CA HIS A 127 4.81 -3.53 -7.24
C HIS A 127 5.31 -2.09 -7.36
N VAL A 128 4.88 -1.20 -6.46
CA VAL A 128 5.25 0.21 -6.48
C VAL A 128 6.44 0.42 -5.56
N ARG A 129 7.64 0.56 -6.13
CA ARG A 129 8.84 0.86 -5.36
C ARG A 129 9.30 2.29 -5.61
N LEU A 130 9.58 2.99 -4.52
CA LEU A 130 10.15 4.32 -4.58
C LEU A 130 11.68 4.19 -4.60
N PRO A 131 12.38 4.81 -5.56
CA PRO A 131 13.82 4.64 -5.65
C PRO A 131 14.58 5.42 -4.57
N ASN A 132 14.04 6.56 -4.12
CA ASN A 132 14.68 7.46 -3.16
C ASN A 132 13.69 8.02 -2.14
N ILE A 133 14.16 8.32 -0.92
CA ILE A 133 13.29 8.94 0.09
C ILE A 133 12.83 10.33 -0.33
N LYS A 134 13.62 11.05 -1.14
CA LYS A 134 13.22 12.36 -1.67
C LYS A 134 11.92 12.28 -2.47
N ILE A 135 11.80 11.28 -3.35
CA ILE A 135 10.58 11.06 -4.13
C ILE A 135 9.44 10.67 -3.19
N CYS A 136 9.70 9.81 -2.21
CA CYS A 136 8.73 9.42 -1.20
C CYS A 136 8.19 10.61 -0.41
N ALA A 137 9.08 11.47 0.10
CA ALA A 137 8.73 12.66 0.86
C ALA A 137 7.96 13.67 0.00
N MET A 138 8.39 13.91 -1.24
CA MET A 138 7.66 14.76 -2.18
C MET A 138 6.25 14.21 -2.44
N PHE A 139 6.13 12.91 -2.71
CA PHE A 139 4.85 12.24 -2.94
C PHE A 139 3.90 12.34 -1.73
N LEU A 140 4.41 12.07 -0.52
CA LEU A 140 3.67 12.19 0.73
C LEU A 140 3.21 13.63 1.00
N VAL A 141 4.06 14.62 0.75
CA VAL A 141 3.69 16.04 0.90
C VAL A 141 2.65 16.46 -0.15
N CYS A 142 2.77 16.00 -1.40
CA CYS A 142 1.74 16.24 -2.42
C CYS A 142 0.38 15.65 -2.02
N LEU A 143 0.36 14.42 -1.50
CA LEU A 143 -0.86 13.76 -1.03
C LEU A 143 -1.44 14.42 0.22
N PHE A 144 -0.59 14.90 1.13
CA PHE A 144 -0.99 15.70 2.29
C PHE A 144 -1.73 16.97 1.86
N VAL A 145 -1.17 17.72 0.90
CA VAL A 145 -1.82 18.94 0.37
C VAL A 145 -3.11 18.60 -0.37
N TYR A 146 -3.12 17.50 -1.13
CA TYR A 146 -4.31 17.00 -1.83
C TYR A 146 -5.46 16.71 -0.85
N ASP A 147 -5.18 16.02 0.26
CA ASP A 147 -6.19 15.64 1.25
C ASP A 147 -6.80 16.87 1.94
N ILE A 148 -5.95 17.84 2.34
CA ILE A 148 -6.42 19.12 2.89
C ILE A 148 -7.28 19.90 1.89
N PHE A 149 -6.86 19.95 0.63
CA PHE A 149 -7.61 20.64 -0.42
C PHE A 149 -9.00 20.02 -0.59
N TRP A 150 -9.09 18.70 -0.74
CA TRP A 150 -10.37 18.03 -0.98
C TRP A 150 -11.27 17.98 0.25
N VAL A 151 -10.72 17.89 1.46
CA VAL A 151 -11.53 17.84 2.68
C VAL A 151 -12.06 19.22 3.08
N PHE A 152 -11.27 20.29 2.95
CA PHE A 152 -11.69 21.62 3.44
C PHE A 152 -12.09 22.60 2.35
N PHE A 153 -11.41 22.59 1.20
CA PHE A 153 -11.67 23.58 0.15
C PHE A 153 -12.78 23.13 -0.81
N SER A 154 -13.03 21.82 -0.98
CA SER A 154 -14.04 21.34 -1.92
C SER A 154 -15.44 21.87 -1.61
N GLU A 155 -15.81 21.99 -0.32
CA GLU A 155 -17.09 22.59 0.11
C GLU A 155 -17.30 23.99 -0.45
N ARG A 156 -16.24 24.80 -0.45
CA ARG A 156 -16.32 26.22 -0.82
C ARG A 156 -16.51 26.43 -2.32
N PHE A 157 -16.00 25.52 -3.14
CA PHE A 157 -16.10 25.60 -4.60
C PHE A 157 -17.35 24.90 -5.14
N PHE A 158 -17.76 23.77 -4.55
CA PHE A 158 -18.87 22.94 -5.05
C PHE A 158 -20.16 23.07 -4.23
N GLY A 159 -20.16 23.86 -3.16
CA GLY A 159 -21.30 24.06 -2.26
C GLY A 159 -21.58 22.86 -1.34
N ALA A 160 -20.83 21.77 -1.50
CA ALA A 160 -20.85 20.60 -0.64
C ALA A 160 -19.50 19.89 -0.70
N ASN A 161 -19.12 19.26 0.41
CA ASN A 161 -17.93 18.44 0.48
C ASN A 161 -18.10 17.19 -0.39
N VAL A 162 -17.27 17.08 -1.44
CA VAL A 162 -17.34 15.97 -2.39
C VAL A 162 -17.06 14.62 -1.72
N MET A 163 -16.29 14.65 -0.62
CA MET A 163 -15.95 13.47 0.19
C MET A 163 -16.93 13.20 1.35
N SER A 164 -17.74 14.18 1.76
CA SER A 164 -18.67 14.05 2.91
C SER A 164 -20.15 14.00 2.51
N LEU A 165 -20.46 14.03 1.21
CA LEU A 165 -21.84 14.08 0.76
C LEU A 165 -22.57 12.81 1.21
N PRO A 166 -23.77 12.90 1.83
CA PRO A 166 -24.54 11.74 2.28
C PRO A 166 -24.84 10.75 1.14
N GLY A 167 -24.88 11.22 -0.11
CA GLY A 167 -24.89 10.38 -1.31
C GLY A 167 -23.71 9.40 -1.33
N LEU A 168 -22.46 9.90 -1.19
CA LEU A 168 -21.25 9.09 -1.15
C LEU A 168 -21.25 8.09 0.02
N GLN A 169 -21.83 8.48 1.17
CA GLN A 169 -21.96 7.60 2.34
C GLN A 169 -22.93 6.44 2.08
N PHE A 170 -24.11 6.72 1.51
CA PHE A 170 -25.09 5.70 1.07
C PHE A 170 -24.50 4.78 -0.01
N ILE A 171 -23.67 5.37 -0.87
CA ILE A 171 -22.91 4.73 -1.93
C ILE A 171 -21.82 3.80 -1.38
N THR A 172 -21.08 4.19 -0.33
CA THR A 172 -20.08 3.30 0.28
C THR A 172 -20.70 2.11 1.00
N LYS A 173 -22.00 2.18 1.34
CA LYS A 173 -22.77 1.01 1.78
C LYS A 173 -23.20 0.10 0.62
N MET A 174 -23.34 0.65 -0.59
CA MET A 174 -23.69 -0.10 -1.80
C MET A 174 -22.45 -0.64 -2.54
N LEU A 175 -21.30 -0.02 -2.30
CA LEU A 175 -20.02 -0.31 -2.95
C LEU A 175 -19.02 -0.65 -1.84
N GLU A 176 -19.16 -1.85 -1.28
CA GLU A 176 -18.21 -2.44 -0.34
C GLU A 176 -16.93 -2.84 -1.07
N LEU A 177 -16.24 -1.88 -1.68
CA LEU A 177 -14.96 -2.13 -2.35
C LEU A 177 -13.89 -2.51 -1.32
N PRO A 178 -13.00 -3.47 -1.64
CA PRO A 178 -11.87 -3.85 -0.81
C PRO A 178 -10.82 -2.75 -0.70
N VAL A 179 -11.00 -1.64 -1.42
CA VAL A 179 -10.23 -0.40 -1.29
C VAL A 179 -10.49 0.31 0.07
N LYS A 180 -11.32 -0.27 0.93
CA LYS A 180 -11.66 0.26 2.24
C LYS A 180 -11.78 -0.86 3.25
N ILE A 181 -10.98 -0.79 4.32
CA ILE A 181 -11.05 -1.74 5.42
C ILE A 181 -12.19 -1.30 6.35
N VAL A 182 -13.02 -2.27 6.70
CA VAL A 182 -14.27 -2.09 7.43
C VAL A 182 -14.19 -2.89 8.73
N PHE A 183 -14.27 -2.19 9.87
CA PHE A 183 -14.39 -2.83 11.17
C PHE A 183 -15.75 -2.54 11.80
N PRO A 184 -16.46 -3.58 12.29
CA PRO A 184 -17.68 -3.33 13.05
C PRO A 184 -17.30 -2.67 14.39
N ARG A 185 -17.87 -1.50 14.68
CA ARG A 185 -17.56 -0.71 15.91
C ARG A 185 -17.87 -1.45 17.22
N ASN A 186 -18.63 -2.53 17.17
CA ASN A 186 -18.98 -3.35 18.33
C ASN A 186 -17.80 -4.17 18.91
N LEU A 187 -16.68 -4.29 18.18
CA LEU A 187 -15.53 -5.11 18.60
C LEU A 187 -14.67 -4.43 19.69
N TRP A 188 -14.71 -3.09 19.81
CA TRP A 188 -13.83 -2.32 20.72
C TRP A 188 -14.53 -1.79 21.99
N GLY A 189 -15.65 -2.40 22.40
CA GLY A 189 -16.21 -2.15 23.74
C GLY A 189 -16.81 -0.76 23.95
N GLY A 190 -18.08 -0.59 23.56
CA GLY A 190 -18.90 0.53 23.98
C GLY A 190 -20.37 0.17 23.85
N ALA A 191 -21.01 -0.20 24.95
CA ALA A 191 -22.45 -0.37 25.02
C ALA A 191 -23.13 1.00 24.91
N SER A 192 -23.33 1.50 23.70
CA SER A 192 -24.33 2.55 23.45
C SER A 192 -25.67 1.87 23.12
N PRO A 193 -26.74 2.14 23.87
CA PRO A 193 -28.02 1.49 23.67
C PRO A 193 -28.72 2.02 22.42
N ALA A 194 -29.33 1.10 21.68
CA ALA A 194 -30.47 1.30 20.79
C ALA A 194 -30.35 2.38 19.70
N GLY A 195 -29.96 1.95 18.49
CA GLY A 195 -30.17 2.69 17.25
C GLY A 195 -29.57 1.94 16.07
N ASN A 196 -30.42 1.34 15.25
CA ASN A 196 -30.03 0.53 14.09
C ASN A 196 -29.13 1.27 13.10
N THR A 197 -27.82 1.06 13.18
CA THR A 197 -26.89 0.86 12.05
C THR A 197 -25.56 0.47 12.65
N ALA A 198 -25.00 -0.67 12.23
CA ALA A 198 -23.59 -0.94 12.48
C ALA A 198 -22.80 0.17 11.78
N ASP A 199 -22.44 1.21 12.52
CA ASP A 199 -21.55 2.23 12.01
C ASP A 199 -20.20 1.56 11.85
N PHE A 200 -19.84 1.27 10.62
CA PHE A 200 -18.56 0.68 10.29
C PHE A 200 -17.47 1.75 10.43
N MET A 201 -16.36 1.39 11.07
CA MET A 201 -15.14 2.21 11.01
C MET A 201 -14.51 2.01 9.64
N ILE A 202 -14.14 3.12 9.01
CA ILE A 202 -13.76 3.21 7.62
C ILE A 202 -12.29 3.60 7.60
N LEU A 203 -11.44 2.77 7.00
CA LEU A 203 -10.06 3.15 6.72
C LEU A 203 -9.74 2.97 5.24
N GLY A 204 -9.21 4.02 4.61
CA GLY A 204 -8.81 3.99 3.21
C GLY A 204 -7.58 3.09 3.01
N LEU A 205 -7.61 2.27 1.96
CA LEU A 205 -6.45 1.45 1.59
C LEU A 205 -5.22 2.31 1.28
N GLY A 206 -5.43 3.48 0.66
CA GLY A 206 -4.36 4.43 0.35
C GLY A 206 -3.63 4.92 1.60
N ASP A 207 -4.36 5.23 2.67
CA ASP A 207 -3.80 5.75 3.92
C ASP A 207 -2.97 4.71 4.68
N MET A 208 -3.22 3.42 4.45
CA MET A 208 -2.35 2.33 4.90
C MET A 208 -1.17 2.09 3.94
N ALA A 209 -1.44 2.06 2.64
CA ALA A 209 -0.46 1.65 1.63
C ALA A 209 0.67 2.67 1.47
N ILE A 210 0.33 3.97 1.46
CA ILE A 210 1.29 5.06 1.23
C ILE A 210 2.39 5.09 2.31
N PRO A 211 2.08 5.04 3.63
CA PRO A 211 3.12 4.96 4.64
C PRO A 211 3.80 3.59 4.72
N ALA A 212 3.10 2.50 4.34
CA ALA A 212 3.74 1.19 4.22
C ALA A 212 4.83 1.18 3.13
N MET A 213 4.66 1.94 2.04
CA MET A 213 5.72 2.13 1.05
C MET A 213 6.93 2.87 1.62
N LEU A 214 6.72 3.91 2.44
CA LEU A 214 7.80 4.60 3.15
C LEU A 214 8.53 3.63 4.10
N LEU A 215 7.78 2.81 4.84
CA LEU A 215 8.35 1.80 5.73
C LEU A 215 9.18 0.76 4.97
N ALA A 216 8.68 0.29 3.82
CA ALA A 216 9.39 -0.63 2.94
C ALA A 216 10.72 -0.02 2.41
N LEU A 217 10.71 1.26 2.03
CA LEU A 217 11.93 1.97 1.61
C LEU A 217 12.95 2.06 2.76
N VAL A 218 12.49 2.41 3.97
CA VAL A 218 13.35 2.47 5.16
C VAL A 218 13.92 1.10 5.51
N LEU A 219 13.12 0.04 5.40
CA LEU A 219 13.56 -1.35 5.58
C LEU A 219 14.63 -1.75 4.57
N CYS A 220 14.43 -1.42 3.28
CA CYS A 220 15.42 -1.70 2.25
C CYS A 220 16.74 -0.95 2.50
N PHE A 221 16.67 0.30 2.92
CA PHE A 221 17.86 1.09 3.27
C PHE A 221 18.59 0.50 4.48
N ASP A 222 17.86 0.14 5.53
CA ASP A 222 18.40 -0.46 6.75
C ASP A 222 19.07 -1.82 6.47
N HIS A 223 18.47 -2.65 5.63
CA HIS A 223 19.05 -3.92 5.20
C HIS A 223 20.34 -3.72 4.40
N ARG A 224 20.36 -2.75 3.47
CA ARG A 224 21.55 -2.42 2.67
C ARG A 224 22.69 -1.90 3.54
N ASN A 225 22.41 -0.96 4.42
CA ASN A 225 23.41 -0.40 5.33
C ASN A 225 23.96 -1.47 6.30
N SER A 226 23.10 -2.40 6.74
CA SER A 226 23.51 -3.55 7.53
C SER A 226 24.46 -4.46 6.76
N SER A 227 24.16 -4.80 5.51
CA SER A 227 25.06 -5.63 4.68
C SER A 227 26.44 -5.02 4.44
N ASP A 228 26.52 -3.70 4.26
CA ASP A 228 27.81 -3.00 4.12
C ASP A 228 28.61 -2.97 5.45
N THR A 229 27.91 -2.95 6.59
CA THR A 229 28.50 -2.91 7.94
C THR A 229 28.87 -4.29 8.51
N VAL A 230 28.16 -5.35 8.11
CA VAL A 230 28.35 -6.74 8.57
C VAL A 230 29.74 -7.31 8.20
N ASN A 231 30.39 -6.80 7.15
CA ASN A 231 31.77 -7.18 6.82
C ASN A 231 32.83 -6.62 7.81
N LEU A 232 32.48 -5.72 8.73
CA LEU A 232 33.43 -5.00 9.60
C LEU A 232 33.17 -5.16 11.11
N LEU A 233 31.97 -5.58 11.53
CA LEU A 233 31.50 -5.49 12.93
C LEU A 233 30.83 -6.76 13.48
N ASP A 234 31.27 -7.94 13.05
CA ASP A 234 30.69 -9.26 13.43
C ASP A 234 30.88 -9.68 14.91
N LEU A 235 31.14 -8.75 15.85
CA LEU A 235 31.38 -9.07 17.27
C LEU A 235 30.64 -8.23 18.32
N HIS A 236 29.79 -7.23 17.98
CA HIS A 236 29.20 -6.40 19.06
C HIS A 236 27.76 -5.85 18.93
N SER A 237 27.01 -6.00 17.84
CA SER A 237 25.75 -5.23 17.74
C SER A 237 24.53 -5.96 17.19
N LEU A 238 24.16 -7.04 17.87
CA LEU A 238 22.83 -7.65 17.77
C LEU A 238 21.70 -6.78 18.39
N LYS A 239 21.97 -5.51 18.75
CA LYS A 239 20.99 -4.63 19.37
C LYS A 239 21.26 -3.15 19.06
N GLY A 240 20.52 -2.63 18.09
CA GLY A 240 20.02 -1.26 18.14
C GLY A 240 20.76 -0.25 17.28
N ASN A 241 20.33 -0.09 16.03
CA ASN A 241 20.07 1.26 15.51
C ASN A 241 19.25 1.29 14.22
N ASN A 242 18.33 0.36 14.01
CA ASN A 242 17.63 0.28 12.74
C ASN A 242 16.54 1.35 12.64
N TYR A 243 16.48 2.11 11.54
CA TYR A 243 15.49 3.18 11.31
C TYR A 243 14.04 2.66 11.42
N ILE A 244 13.83 1.37 11.14
CA ILE A 244 12.56 0.67 11.28
C ILE A 244 11.94 0.77 12.68
N TRP A 245 12.75 0.70 13.74
CA TRP A 245 12.25 0.72 15.12
C TRP A 245 11.62 2.06 15.50
N TYR A 246 11.91 3.11 14.73
CA TYR A 246 11.31 4.43 14.93
C TYR A 246 10.18 4.70 13.93
N ALA A 247 10.33 4.23 12.69
CA ALA A 247 9.30 4.36 11.67
C ALA A 247 8.03 3.54 11.98
N LEU A 248 8.19 2.33 12.54
CA LEU A 248 7.06 1.43 12.84
C LEU A 248 6.13 1.98 13.94
N PRO A 249 6.63 2.44 15.12
CA PRO A 249 5.78 3.11 16.10
C PRO A 249 5.16 4.40 15.56
N GLY A 250 5.90 5.19 14.77
CA GLY A 250 5.38 6.40 14.13
C GLY A 250 4.18 6.11 13.21
N TYR A 251 4.25 5.02 12.44
CA TYR A 251 3.13 4.55 11.62
C TYR A 251 1.91 4.11 12.47
N ALA A 252 2.16 3.33 13.53
CA ALA A 252 1.09 2.88 14.43
C ALA A 252 0.40 4.06 15.13
N ILE A 253 1.16 5.04 15.62
CA ILE A 253 0.64 6.25 16.27
C ILE A 253 -0.16 7.09 15.28
N GLY A 254 0.31 7.25 14.04
CA GLY A 254 -0.40 7.97 12.99
C GLY A 254 -1.77 7.34 12.70
N LEU A 255 -1.81 6.02 12.54
CA LEU A 255 -3.05 5.28 12.29
C LEU A 255 -4.03 5.43 13.45
N VAL A 256 -3.59 5.19 14.69
CA VAL A 256 -4.45 5.34 15.87
C VAL A 256 -4.98 6.76 15.98
N THR A 257 -4.12 7.77 15.78
CA THR A 257 -4.52 9.18 15.85
C THR A 257 -5.56 9.51 14.77
N SER A 258 -5.36 9.07 13.53
CA SER A 258 -6.31 9.30 12.43
C SER A 258 -7.68 8.65 12.71
N LEU A 259 -7.68 7.44 13.27
CA LEU A 259 -8.90 6.73 13.66
C LEU A 259 -9.62 7.44 14.81
N THR A 260 -8.89 7.80 15.88
CA THR A 260 -9.45 8.49 17.04
C THR A 260 -10.03 9.85 16.65
N ALA A 261 -9.34 10.61 15.80
CA ALA A 261 -9.78 11.93 15.39
C ALA A 261 -11.02 11.87 14.47
N GLY A 262 -11.12 10.85 13.60
CA GLY A 262 -12.32 10.58 12.81
C GLY A 262 -13.52 10.14 13.65
N ILE A 263 -13.31 9.38 14.73
CA ILE A 263 -14.38 9.01 15.67
C ILE A 263 -14.87 10.24 16.45
N LEU A 264 -13.94 11.06 16.95
CA LEU A 264 -14.26 12.18 17.84
C LEU A 264 -15.01 13.31 17.13
N THR A 265 -14.68 13.56 15.86
CA THR A 265 -15.22 14.73 15.14
C THR A 265 -16.48 14.44 14.34
N HIS A 266 -16.87 13.18 14.17
CA HIS A 266 -18.03 12.76 13.37
C HIS A 266 -18.07 13.33 11.94
N SER A 267 -16.96 13.92 11.47
CA SER A 267 -16.76 14.52 10.16
C SER A 267 -15.60 13.82 9.45
N PRO A 268 -15.59 13.77 8.11
CA PRO A 268 -14.42 13.25 7.40
C PRO A 268 -13.23 14.15 7.66
N GLN A 269 -12.17 13.55 8.19
CA GLN A 269 -10.90 14.21 8.43
C GLN A 269 -9.85 13.69 7.45
N PRO A 270 -8.89 14.55 7.07
CA PRO A 270 -7.78 14.11 6.25
C PRO A 270 -6.89 13.16 7.05
N ALA A 271 -6.94 11.86 6.77
CA ALA A 271 -6.08 10.87 7.43
C ALA A 271 -4.59 11.16 7.14
N LEU A 272 -4.32 11.70 5.95
CA LEU A 272 -3.09 12.34 5.47
C LEU A 272 -2.39 13.17 6.55
N LEU A 273 -3.20 13.99 7.24
CA LEU A 273 -2.77 15.04 8.16
C LEU A 273 -2.02 14.49 9.37
N TYR A 274 -2.44 13.33 9.88
CA TYR A 274 -1.83 12.71 11.06
C TYR A 274 -0.74 11.72 10.68
N GLN A 275 -0.94 11.01 9.59
CA GLN A 275 -0.09 9.91 9.14
C GLN A 275 1.29 10.39 8.65
N VAL A 276 1.31 11.45 7.82
CA VAL A 276 2.53 11.99 7.20
C VAL A 276 3.52 12.52 8.24
N PRO A 277 3.15 13.44 9.16
CA PRO A 277 4.10 13.93 10.16
C PRO A 277 4.54 12.84 11.15
N SER A 278 3.65 11.91 11.49
CA SER A 278 3.97 10.82 12.43
C SER A 278 4.96 9.80 11.85
N THR A 279 5.01 9.64 10.52
CA THR A 279 5.91 8.69 9.86
C THR A 279 7.18 9.33 9.30
N LEU A 280 7.06 10.45 8.58
CA LEU A 280 8.23 11.17 8.06
C LEU A 280 9.02 11.88 9.16
N GLY A 281 8.35 12.48 10.14
CA GLY A 281 8.98 13.28 11.20
C GLY A 281 10.09 12.52 11.94
N PRO A 282 9.81 11.32 12.49
CA PRO A 282 10.83 10.50 13.16
C PRO A 282 12.00 10.14 12.24
N ILE A 283 11.74 9.81 10.98
CA ILE A 283 12.78 9.44 10.01
C ILE A 283 13.70 10.63 9.74
N PHE A 284 13.14 11.81 9.46
CA PHE A 284 13.95 13.04 9.25
C PHE A 284 14.75 13.41 10.50
N PHE A 285 14.12 13.35 11.67
CA PHE A 285 14.78 13.71 12.93
C PHE A 285 15.99 12.82 13.23
N ILE A 286 15.85 11.51 13.06
CA ILE A 286 16.92 10.55 13.32
C ILE A 286 18.01 10.64 12.25
N SER A 287 17.62 10.80 10.98
CA SER A 287 18.57 10.96 9.88
C SER A 287 19.39 12.25 10.03
N TRP A 288 18.77 13.32 10.55
CA TRP A 288 19.48 14.54 10.92
C TRP A 288 20.49 14.28 12.04
N LEU A 289 20.06 13.63 13.14
CA LEU A 289 20.93 13.35 14.28
C LEU A 289 22.16 12.51 13.89
N ARG A 290 21.99 11.58 12.94
CA ARG A 290 23.05 10.69 12.47
C ARG A 290 23.91 11.28 11.34
N LYS A 291 23.50 12.39 10.73
CA LYS A 291 24.13 13.04 9.58
C LYS A 291 24.12 12.21 8.28
N ASP A 292 23.34 11.13 8.23
CA ASP A 292 23.16 10.29 7.02
C ASP A 292 22.05 10.83 6.09
N LEU A 293 21.50 12.00 6.39
CA LEU A 293 20.37 12.58 5.66
C LEU A 293 20.67 12.75 4.17
N ALA A 294 21.87 13.19 3.81
CA ALA A 294 22.25 13.40 2.40
C ALA A 294 22.28 12.08 1.62
N GLU A 295 22.81 11.02 2.23
CA GLU A 295 22.85 9.68 1.65
C GLU A 295 21.46 9.08 1.47
N LEU A 296 20.58 9.26 2.47
CA LEU A 296 19.18 8.85 2.39
C LEU A 296 18.40 9.64 1.32
N TRP A 297 18.68 10.94 1.20
CA TRP A 297 17.96 11.90 0.34
C TRP A 297 18.25 11.72 -1.14
N GLU A 298 19.52 11.60 -1.52
CA GLU A 298 19.94 11.48 -2.92
C GLU A 298 19.91 10.02 -3.43
N GLY A 299 19.86 9.07 -2.48
CA GLY A 299 20.14 7.67 -2.77
C GLY A 299 21.63 7.47 -3.00
N THR A 300 22.12 6.22 -2.88
CA THR A 300 23.54 5.95 -3.08
C THR A 300 23.95 6.36 -4.50
N MET A 301 24.78 7.39 -4.60
CA MET A 301 25.44 7.78 -5.83
C MET A 301 26.16 6.54 -6.39
N PRO A 302 25.96 6.18 -7.68
CA PRO A 302 26.79 5.14 -8.28
C PRO A 302 28.23 5.64 -8.20
N ASN A 303 29.04 4.98 -7.37
CA ASN A 303 30.46 5.29 -7.24
C ASN A 303 31.06 5.28 -8.65
N LEU A 304 31.56 6.44 -9.10
CA LEU A 304 32.20 6.63 -10.41
C LEU A 304 33.41 5.71 -10.63
N ASN A 305 33.84 4.96 -9.61
CA ASN A 305 34.90 3.98 -9.67
C ASN A 305 34.50 2.63 -10.29
N ASP A 306 33.20 2.38 -10.54
CA ASP A 306 32.74 1.18 -11.25
C ASP A 306 32.61 1.40 -12.77
N LYS A 307 32.56 2.66 -13.22
CA LYS A 307 32.63 3.02 -14.64
C LYS A 307 34.03 2.86 -15.21
N SER A 308 35.08 3.10 -14.43
CA SER A 308 36.46 2.85 -14.86
C SER A 308 36.73 1.34 -15.06
N ARG A 309 36.04 0.47 -14.33
CA ARG A 309 36.17 -1.00 -14.45
C ARG A 309 35.37 -1.61 -15.60
N GLN A 310 34.34 -0.92 -16.11
CA GLN A 310 33.57 -1.36 -17.29
C GLN A 310 34.12 -0.84 -18.62
N ILE A 311 35.08 0.09 -18.61
CA ILE A 311 35.73 0.60 -19.83
C ILE A 311 37.03 -0.19 -20.15
N GLU A 312 37.52 -1.01 -19.22
CA GLU A 312 38.73 -1.85 -19.38
C GLU A 312 38.47 -3.35 -19.62
N LEU A 313 37.21 -3.77 -19.86
CA LEU A 313 36.86 -5.14 -20.27
C LEU A 313 36.08 -5.13 -21.58
#